data_AF-A0A252CQG5-F1
#
_entry.id   AF-A0A252CQG5-F1
#
_cell.length_a   1.000
_cell.length_b   1.000
_cell.length_c   1.000
_cell.angle_alpha   90.00
_cell.angle_beta   90.00
_cell.angle_gamma   90.00
#
_symmetry.space_group_name_H-M   'P 1'
#
loop_
_entity.id
_entity.type
_entity.pdbx_description
1 polymer ?
#
loop_
_entity_poly.entity_id
_entity_poly.type
_entity_poly.pdbx_seq_one_letter_code
_entity_poly.pdbx_strand_id
1 'polypeptide(L)'
;MRYLRLTITDTLSFWDDYLSGYISDPANSQTFTNWYRVPDEWLENGTLVPERREHLLAHIYGSNWRLGNDDGSKYVVLTIDEHELSDAERVQRLWVGTKNTCYAVSHDGTIERVSEDAM
;
A
#
# COMPACT_ATOMS: atom_id res chain seq x y z
N MET A 1 11.82 14.60 -3.29
CA MET A 1 10.82 13.57 -3.67
C MET A 1 11.55 12.27 -3.93
N ARG A 2 11.12 11.19 -3.28
CA ARG A 2 11.59 9.82 -3.48
C ARG A 2 10.57 8.99 -4.23
N TYR A 3 11.02 7.87 -4.77
CA TYR A 3 10.18 6.91 -5.47
C TYR A 3 10.20 5.61 -4.70
N LEU A 4 9.03 5.04 -4.46
CA LEU A 4 8.86 3.85 -3.65
C LEU A 4 8.01 2.83 -4.41
N ARG A 5 8.46 1.58 -4.41
CA ARG A 5 7.63 0.43 -4.74
C ARG A 5 7.09 -0.16 -3.45
N LEU A 6 5.77 -0.33 -3.38
CA LEU A 6 5.10 -0.98 -2.26
C LEU A 6 4.38 -2.21 -2.79
N THR A 7 4.84 -3.40 -2.40
CA THR A 7 4.16 -4.66 -2.71
C THR A 7 3.48 -5.17 -1.46
N ILE A 8 2.17 -5.36 -1.52
CA ILE A 8 1.37 -5.81 -0.39
C ILE A 8 0.81 -7.18 -0.75
N THR A 9 0.91 -8.11 0.20
CA THR A 9 0.10 -9.33 0.19
C THR A 9 -0.94 -9.22 1.29
N ASP A 10 -2.20 -9.31 0.92
CA ASP A 10 -3.33 -9.27 1.83
C ASP A 10 -4.26 -10.46 1.63
N THR A 11 -5.23 -10.60 2.51
CA THR A 11 -6.34 -11.53 2.36
C THR A 11 -7.59 -10.92 2.99
N LEU A 12 -8.75 -11.33 2.51
CA LEU A 12 -10.02 -10.93 3.11
C LEU A 12 -10.35 -11.90 4.25
N SER A 13 -10.59 -11.35 5.43
CA SER A 13 -11.09 -12.07 6.60
C SER A 13 -12.55 -11.73 6.85
N PHE A 14 -13.29 -12.65 7.46
CA PHE A 14 -14.68 -12.44 7.86
C PHE A 14 -14.84 -12.73 9.35
N TRP A 15 -15.72 -11.98 9.99
CA TRP A 15 -16.06 -12.21 11.38
C TRP A 15 -16.79 -13.55 11.54
N ASP A 16 -16.31 -14.38 12.45
CA ASP A 16 -16.93 -15.63 12.86
C ASP A 16 -17.41 -15.49 14.31
N ASP A 17 -18.73 -15.53 14.51
CA ASP A 17 -19.34 -15.37 15.83
C ASP A 17 -18.97 -16.51 16.79
N TYR A 18 -18.80 -17.73 16.27
CA TYR A 18 -18.48 -18.91 17.09
C TYR A 18 -17.05 -18.82 17.65
N LEU A 19 -16.11 -18.32 16.86
CA LEU A 19 -14.72 -18.09 17.28
C LEU A 19 -14.49 -16.70 17.88
N SER A 20 -15.48 -15.81 17.80
CA SER A 20 -15.41 -14.40 18.25
C SER A 20 -14.18 -13.68 17.67
N GLY A 21 -13.94 -13.85 16.38
CA GLY A 21 -12.76 -13.30 15.72
C GLY A 21 -12.84 -13.30 14.20
N TYR A 22 -11.92 -12.57 13.58
CA TYR A 22 -11.76 -12.56 12.13
C TYR A 22 -10.98 -13.78 11.66
N ILE A 23 -11.57 -14.55 10.75
CA ILE A 23 -10.95 -15.73 10.15
C ILE A 23 -10.69 -15.45 8.67
N SER A 24 -9.48 -15.73 8.22
CA SER A 24 -9.08 -15.67 6.82
C SER A 24 -8.55 -17.01 6.36
N ASP A 25 -8.77 -17.34 5.09
CA ASP A 25 -8.03 -18.39 4.41
C ASP A 25 -6.81 -17.77 3.70
N PRO A 26 -5.57 -18.06 4.14
CA PRO A 26 -4.37 -17.57 3.48
C PRO A 26 -4.24 -18.01 2.02
N ALA A 27 -4.92 -19.10 1.60
CA ALA A 27 -4.93 -19.55 0.21
C ALA A 27 -5.63 -18.56 -0.73
N ASN A 28 -6.48 -17.67 -0.18
CA ASN A 28 -7.14 -16.59 -0.92
C ASN A 28 -6.37 -15.28 -0.88
N SER A 29 -5.09 -15.31 -0.47
CA SER A 29 -4.26 -14.12 -0.46
C SER A 29 -4.02 -13.58 -1.87
N GLN A 30 -3.91 -12.27 -1.97
CA GLN A 30 -3.60 -11.57 -3.21
C GLN A 30 -2.36 -10.71 -3.00
N THR A 31 -1.52 -10.63 -4.03
CA THR A 31 -0.36 -9.75 -4.03
C THR A 31 -0.52 -8.72 -5.12
N PHE A 32 -0.36 -7.45 -4.76
CA PHE A 32 -0.38 -6.34 -5.70
C PHE A 32 0.73 -5.34 -5.39
N THR A 33 1.18 -4.65 -6.44
CA THR A 33 2.24 -3.66 -6.35
C THR A 33 1.68 -2.30 -6.73
N ASN A 34 1.99 -1.30 -5.91
CA ASN A 34 1.74 0.11 -6.19
C ASN A 34 3.05 0.88 -6.21
N TRP A 35 3.10 1.91 -7.03
CA TRP A 35 4.25 2.81 -7.15
C TRP A 35 3.88 4.17 -6.58
N TYR A 36 4.79 4.78 -5.85
CA TYR A 36 4.58 6.06 -5.18
C TYR A 36 5.72 7.02 -5.46
N ARG A 37 5.38 8.27 -5.76
CA ARG A 37 6.29 9.41 -5.56
C ARG A 37 5.94 10.06 -4.22
N VAL A 38 6.87 10.05 -3.27
CA VAL A 38 6.66 10.52 -1.90
C VAL A 38 7.58 11.68 -1.52
N PRO A 39 7.19 12.54 -0.57
CA PRO A 39 8.10 13.51 0.04
C PRO A 39 9.31 12.82 0.70
N ASP A 40 10.44 13.51 0.77
CA ASP A 40 11.68 12.92 1.29
C ASP A 40 11.54 12.55 2.77
N GLU A 41 10.78 13.34 3.52
CA GLU A 41 10.49 13.16 4.94
C GLU A 41 9.56 11.97 5.25
N TRP A 42 9.02 11.30 4.24
CA TRP A 42 8.23 10.07 4.44
C TRP A 42 9.11 8.83 4.62
N LEU A 43 10.39 8.92 4.24
CA LEU A 43 11.33 7.82 4.34
C LEU A 43 12.40 8.11 5.40
N GLU A 44 12.71 7.09 6.20
CA GLU A 44 13.89 7.05 7.06
C GLU A 44 14.72 5.83 6.67
N ASN A 45 15.98 6.05 6.27
CA ASN A 45 16.88 5.00 5.76
C ASN A 45 16.25 4.15 4.62
N GLY A 46 15.48 4.79 3.73
CA GLY A 46 14.85 4.16 2.57
C GLY A 46 13.59 3.32 2.88
N THR A 47 13.10 3.38 4.12
CA THR A 47 11.87 2.69 4.56
C THR A 47 10.82 3.73 4.97
N LEU A 48 9.54 3.45 4.77
CA LEU A 48 8.49 4.35 5.25
C LEU A 48 8.53 4.43 6.77
N VAL A 49 8.45 5.65 7.31
CA VAL A 49 8.21 5.82 8.75
C VAL A 49 6.82 5.24 9.09
N PRO A 50 6.64 4.64 10.28
CA PRO A 50 5.45 3.85 10.62
C PRO A 50 4.12 4.60 10.40
N GLU A 51 4.06 5.88 10.74
CA GLU A 51 2.86 6.71 10.59
C GLU A 51 2.48 6.91 9.12
N ARG A 52 3.48 7.01 8.24
CA ARG A 52 3.25 7.19 6.79
C ARG A 52 2.89 5.88 6.11
N ARG A 53 3.45 4.76 6.56
CA ARG A 53 2.97 3.43 6.18
C ARG A 53 1.49 3.26 6.50
N GLU A 54 1.08 3.60 7.72
CA GLU A 54 -0.33 3.54 8.11
C GLU A 54 -1.20 4.44 7.23
N HIS A 55 -0.71 5.63 6.89
CA HIS A 55 -1.41 6.56 6.01
C HIS A 55 -1.66 5.97 4.61
N LEU A 56 -0.66 5.29 4.02
CA LEU A 56 -0.83 4.60 2.73
C LEU A 56 -1.83 3.45 2.82
N LEU A 57 -1.79 2.66 3.89
CA LEU A 57 -2.73 1.55 4.10
C LEU A 57 -4.16 2.06 4.26
N ALA A 58 -4.35 3.15 5.02
CA ALA A 58 -5.65 3.80 5.16
C ALA A 58 -6.19 4.37 3.83
N HIS A 59 -5.31 4.80 2.92
CA HIS A 59 -5.72 5.20 1.57
C HIS A 59 -6.20 4.01 0.73
N ILE A 60 -5.51 2.86 0.82
CA ILE A 60 -5.84 1.66 0.05
C ILE A 60 -7.12 0.98 0.57
N TYR A 61 -7.22 0.81 1.90
CA TYR A 61 -8.27 -0.01 2.52
C TYR A 61 -9.35 0.81 3.24
N GLY A 62 -9.21 2.13 3.29
CA GLY A 62 -10.09 3.04 4.02
C GLY A 62 -9.60 3.36 5.44
N SER A 63 -10.04 4.51 5.98
CA SER A 63 -9.56 5.03 7.28
C SER A 63 -9.82 4.10 8.47
N ASN A 64 -10.83 3.25 8.37
CA ASN A 64 -11.23 2.31 9.43
C ASN A 64 -10.78 0.88 9.16
N TRP A 65 -9.85 0.64 8.22
CA TRP A 65 -9.48 -0.70 7.78
C TRP A 65 -9.04 -1.65 8.91
N ARG A 66 -8.45 -1.10 9.99
CA ARG A 66 -8.07 -1.89 11.18
C ARG A 66 -9.27 -2.41 11.99
N LEU A 67 -10.43 -1.80 11.87
CA LEU A 67 -11.66 -2.18 12.56
C LEU A 67 -12.47 -3.21 11.76
N GLY A 68 -12.31 -3.22 10.43
CA GLY A 68 -13.14 -3.97 9.51
C GLY A 68 -14.22 -3.10 8.88
N ASN A 69 -14.95 -3.70 7.96
CA ASN A 69 -16.03 -3.09 7.19
C ASN A 69 -17.39 -3.42 7.83
N ASP A 70 -18.41 -2.63 7.48
CA ASP A 70 -19.78 -2.81 8.01
C ASP A 70 -20.43 -4.14 7.58
N ASP A 71 -19.92 -4.78 6.53
CA ASP A 71 -20.37 -6.09 6.05
C ASP A 71 -19.75 -7.28 6.82
N GLY A 72 -18.96 -7.00 7.87
CA GLY A 72 -18.27 -8.02 8.66
C GLY A 72 -17.01 -8.57 8.00
N SER A 73 -16.56 -8.00 6.88
CA SER A 73 -15.28 -8.31 6.24
C SER A 73 -14.16 -7.40 6.74
N LYS A 74 -12.92 -7.84 6.61
CA LYS A 74 -11.73 -7.03 6.94
C LYS A 74 -10.52 -7.49 6.14
N TYR A 75 -9.82 -6.56 5.52
CA TYR A 75 -8.53 -6.83 4.91
C TYR A 75 -7.46 -7.06 5.97
N VAL A 76 -6.74 -8.17 5.86
CA VAL A 76 -5.59 -8.52 6.69
C VAL A 76 -4.35 -8.43 5.83
N VAL A 77 -3.49 -7.46 6.13
CA VAL A 77 -2.19 -7.35 5.49
C VAL A 77 -1.24 -8.39 6.08
N LEU A 78 -0.80 -9.33 5.25
CA LEU A 78 0.10 -10.42 5.63
C LEU A 78 1.57 -10.00 5.51
N THR A 79 1.91 -9.33 4.41
CA THR A 79 3.28 -8.83 4.17
C THR A 79 3.26 -7.50 3.46
N ILE A 80 4.25 -6.67 3.77
CA ILE A 80 4.54 -5.42 3.06
C ILE A 80 6.02 -5.45 2.69
N ASP A 81 6.30 -5.35 1.39
CA ASP A 81 7.64 -5.15 0.84
C ASP A 81 7.76 -3.69 0.39
N GLU A 82 8.68 -2.96 1.02
CA GLU A 82 9.00 -1.56 0.74
C GLU A 82 10.37 -1.50 0.08
N HIS A 83 10.44 -0.84 -1.08
CA HIS A 83 11.68 -0.66 -1.80
C HIS A 83 11.78 0.76 -2.34
N GLU A 84 12.68 1.57 -1.78
CA GLU A 84 13.06 2.85 -2.36
C GLU A 84 13.80 2.59 -3.67
N LEU A 85 13.33 3.20 -4.76
CA LEU A 85 13.96 3.05 -6.06
C LEU A 85 15.26 3.87 -6.10
N SER A 86 16.32 3.21 -6.55
CA SER A 86 17.54 3.89 -6.97
C SER A 86 17.32 4.75 -8.22
N ASP A 87 18.23 5.69 -8.48
CA ASP A 87 18.17 6.53 -9.69
C ASP A 87 18.18 5.70 -10.98
N ALA A 88 18.90 4.57 -10.99
CA ALA A 88 18.91 3.65 -12.13
C ALA A 88 17.54 3.02 -12.39
N GLU A 89 16.84 2.57 -11.33
CA GLU A 89 15.49 2.00 -11.44
C GLU A 89 14.46 3.06 -11.85
N ARG A 90 14.62 4.30 -11.38
CA ARG A 90 13.77 5.43 -11.77
C ARG A 90 13.87 5.71 -13.27
N VAL A 91 15.08 5.68 -13.83
CA VAL A 91 15.30 5.87 -15.28
C VAL A 91 14.66 4.73 -16.09
N GLN A 92 14.63 3.52 -15.57
CA GLN A 92 13.97 2.38 -16.22
C GLN A 92 12.44 2.48 -16.22
N ARG A 93 11.85 3.35 -15.38
CA ARG A 93 10.41 3.58 -15.28
C ARG A 93 9.62 2.27 -15.14
N LEU A 94 10.03 1.42 -14.20
CA LEU A 94 9.47 0.06 -13.99
C LEU A 94 7.95 0.03 -13.73
N TRP A 95 7.33 1.17 -13.46
CA TRP A 95 5.89 1.29 -13.31
C TRP A 95 5.12 1.30 -14.65
N VAL A 96 5.78 1.66 -15.77
CA VAL A 96 5.13 1.79 -17.08
C VAL A 96 4.71 0.43 -17.65
N GLY A 97 3.46 0.31 -18.09
CA GLY A 97 2.94 -0.89 -18.76
C GLY A 97 2.67 -2.09 -17.84
N THR A 98 2.79 -1.91 -16.52
CA THR A 98 2.68 -3.02 -15.55
C THR A 98 1.26 -3.28 -15.03
N LYS A 99 0.24 -2.54 -15.52
CA LYS A 99 -1.13 -2.51 -14.97
C LYS A 99 -1.21 -2.14 -13.47
N ASN A 100 -0.09 -1.74 -12.87
CA ASN A 100 -0.01 -1.33 -11.48
C ASN A 100 -0.52 0.10 -11.31
N THR A 101 -0.89 0.46 -10.08
CA THR A 101 -1.36 1.82 -9.80
C THR A 101 -0.20 2.71 -9.39
N CYS A 102 -0.21 3.93 -9.92
CA CYS A 102 0.76 4.98 -9.66
C CYS A 102 0.11 6.07 -8.81
N TYR A 103 0.78 6.47 -7.73
CA TYR A 103 0.33 7.54 -6.84
C TYR A 103 1.38 8.63 -6.65
N ALA A 104 0.94 9.88 -6.57
CA ALA A 104 1.77 10.99 -6.11
C ALA A 104 1.29 11.43 -4.72
N VAL A 105 2.24 11.66 -3.83
CA VAL A 105 1.99 12.11 -2.46
C VAL A 105 2.54 13.51 -2.29
N SER A 106 1.69 14.41 -1.83
CA SER A 106 2.02 15.80 -1.52
C SER A 106 2.63 15.94 -0.11
N HIS A 107 3.30 17.06 0.18
CA HIS A 107 3.90 17.32 1.50
C HIS A 107 2.88 17.38 2.65
N ASP A 108 1.62 17.75 2.36
CA ASP A 108 0.50 17.69 3.31
C ASP A 108 -0.02 16.26 3.54
N GLY A 109 0.47 15.30 2.76
CA GLY A 109 0.09 13.91 2.78
C GLY A 109 -1.11 13.54 1.93
N THR A 110 -1.62 14.45 1.09
CA THR A 110 -2.64 14.10 0.10
C THR A 110 -2.07 13.09 -0.89
N ILE A 111 -2.80 12.00 -1.13
CA ILE A 111 -2.41 10.90 -2.04
C ILE A 111 -3.37 10.91 -3.23
N GLU A 112 -2.81 11.06 -4.43
CA GLU A 112 -3.59 11.12 -5.67
C GLU A 112 -3.10 10.07 -6.66
N ARG A 113 -4.04 9.43 -7.35
CA ARG A 113 -3.70 8.54 -8.47
C ARG A 113 -3.22 9.37 -9.64
N VAL A 114 -2.08 8.99 -10.21
CA VAL A 114 -1.47 9.66 -11.37
C VAL A 114 -1.30 8.69 -12.54
N SER A 115 -1.10 9.22 -13.74
CA SER A 115 -0.70 8.41 -14.89
C SER A 115 0.75 7.94 -14.75
N GLU A 116 1.11 6.88 -15.48
CA GLU A 116 2.48 6.36 -15.52
C GLU A 116 3.51 7.39 -16.06
N ASP A 117 3.05 8.39 -16.81
CA ASP A 117 3.86 9.51 -17.30
C ASP A 117 4.05 10.64 -16.30
N ALA A 118 3.12 10.81 -15.36
CA ALA A 118 3.15 11.86 -14.35
C ALA A 118 3.85 11.41 -13.04
N MET A 119 4.10 10.11 -12.91
CA MET A 119 4.93 9.50 -11.87
C MET A 119 6.40 9.90 -12.06
#